data_AF-A0A0P7BH06-F1
#
_entry.id   AF-A0A0P7BH06-F1
#
_cell.length_a   1.000
_cell.length_b   1.000
_cell.length_c   1.000
_cell.angle_alpha   90.00
_cell.angle_beta   90.00
_cell.angle_gamma   90.00
#
_symmetry.space_group_name_H-M   'P 1'
#
loop_
_entity.id
_entity.type
_entity.pdbx_description
1 polymer ?
#
loop_
_entity_poly.entity_id
_entity_poly.type
_entity_poly.pdbx_seq_one_letter_code
_entity_poly.pdbx_strand_id
1 'polypeptide(L)'
;MALHRVLALVSLWLGLASAAKSTLLPPSQDPWYSAPHGWEKTDPGTVLRVRPAPGNLTATIGNSSATYNILFRTTSSQYKPTWAVTTLLVPELGPKSAAATIFHESALLSYQVPYDSADVDASPSYSLYSTEASDPYGAALGLGLFVSIPDYEGPLASFTAGVISGHATLDSVRAVLSLGLGLNLTAPRVALWGYSGGALASEWASELAVQYAPELSGVILGAALGGLTPNVSSVLQSISGSDAAGLRWHLRQTSLKCKNPNREIVNPESTYI
;
A
#
# COMPACT_ATOMS: atom_id res chain seq x y z
N MET A 1 -18.38 -33.35 -42.52
CA MET A 1 -17.51 -33.51 -41.33
C MET A 1 -16.87 -32.15 -41.06
N ALA A 2 -17.62 -31.26 -40.44
CA ALA A 2 -17.50 -30.90 -39.02
C ALA A 2 -16.32 -29.92 -38.76
N LEU A 3 -16.61 -28.66 -39.10
CA LEU A 3 -15.90 -27.43 -38.75
C LEU A 3 -15.86 -27.28 -37.22
N HIS A 4 -14.67 -27.09 -36.60
CA HIS A 4 -14.58 -26.69 -35.19
C HIS A 4 -13.70 -25.43 -35.08
N ARG A 5 -14.38 -24.29 -35.11
CA ARG A 5 -13.91 -23.02 -34.54
C ARG A 5 -14.24 -23.06 -33.04
N VAL A 6 -13.25 -22.84 -32.18
CA VAL A 6 -13.51 -22.55 -30.76
C VAL A 6 -13.00 -21.13 -30.51
N LEU A 7 -13.92 -20.15 -30.57
CA LEU A 7 -13.72 -18.84 -29.97
C LEU A 7 -13.96 -19.01 -28.46
N ALA A 8 -12.94 -18.78 -27.65
CA ALA A 8 -13.09 -18.59 -26.22
C ALA A 8 -13.71 -17.19 -25.97
N LEU A 9 -15.01 -17.15 -25.69
CA LEU A 9 -15.69 -15.96 -25.18
C LEU A 9 -15.37 -15.86 -23.68
N VAL A 10 -14.43 -14.99 -23.31
CA VAL A 10 -14.29 -14.53 -21.93
C VAL A 10 -15.45 -13.56 -21.66
N SER A 11 -16.49 -14.04 -21.03
CA SER A 11 -17.61 -13.22 -20.55
C SER A 11 -17.14 -12.36 -19.39
N LEU A 12 -16.79 -11.11 -19.68
CA LEU A 12 -16.56 -10.05 -18.70
C LEU A 12 -17.92 -9.66 -18.09
N TRP A 13 -18.29 -10.30 -16.98
CA TRP A 13 -19.42 -9.86 -16.16
C TRP A 13 -19.03 -8.58 -15.43
N LEU A 14 -19.21 -7.43 -16.07
CA LEU A 14 -19.36 -6.16 -15.38
C LEU A 14 -20.74 -6.15 -14.72
N GLY A 15 -20.81 -6.72 -13.52
CA GLY A 15 -21.93 -6.48 -12.63
C GLY A 15 -21.98 -5.00 -12.30
N LEU A 16 -22.93 -4.28 -12.89
CA LEU A 16 -23.40 -2.99 -12.39
C LEU A 16 -24.13 -3.23 -11.06
N ALA A 17 -23.36 -3.56 -10.01
CA ALA A 17 -23.84 -3.45 -8.65
C ALA A 17 -23.95 -1.95 -8.37
N SER A 18 -25.16 -1.48 -8.05
CA SER A 18 -25.37 -0.19 -7.42
C SER A 18 -24.33 -0.02 -6.31
N ALA A 19 -23.51 1.03 -6.40
CA ALA A 19 -22.51 1.35 -5.38
C ALA A 19 -23.25 1.81 -4.11
N ALA A 20 -23.83 0.86 -3.37
CA ALA A 20 -24.12 1.07 -1.97
C ALA A 20 -22.78 1.47 -1.33
N LYS A 21 -22.75 2.64 -0.67
CA LYS A 21 -21.58 3.07 0.11
C LYS A 21 -21.24 1.92 1.06
N SER A 22 -20.14 1.22 0.79
CA SER A 22 -19.74 0.10 1.63
C SER A 22 -19.33 0.66 2.98
N THR A 23 -19.81 0.01 4.04
CA THR A 23 -19.46 0.38 5.41
C THR A 23 -17.96 0.23 5.61
N LEU A 24 -17.34 1.22 6.25
CA LEU A 24 -15.94 1.11 6.67
C LEU A 24 -15.86 0.06 7.79
N LEU A 25 -15.12 -1.01 7.56
CA LEU A 25 -14.85 -2.06 8.52
C LEU A 25 -13.33 -2.13 8.77
N PRO A 26 -12.90 -2.49 10.00
CA PRO A 26 -11.51 -2.81 10.25
C PRO A 26 -11.02 -3.94 9.32
N PRO A 27 -9.79 -3.88 8.80
CA PRO A 27 -9.19 -4.93 7.98
C PRO A 27 -9.39 -6.36 8.51
N SER A 28 -9.28 -6.57 9.82
CA SER A 28 -9.49 -7.86 10.49
C SER A 28 -10.92 -8.40 10.38
N GLN A 29 -11.89 -7.53 10.16
CA GLN A 29 -13.33 -7.84 10.09
C GLN A 29 -13.89 -7.70 8.67
N ASP A 30 -13.09 -7.21 7.71
CA ASP A 30 -13.52 -6.95 6.35
C ASP A 30 -13.26 -8.16 5.43
N PRO A 31 -14.30 -8.87 4.95
CA PRO A 31 -14.12 -10.01 4.05
C PRO A 31 -13.45 -9.64 2.71
N TRP A 32 -13.52 -8.37 2.32
CA TRP A 32 -12.81 -7.88 1.13
C TRP A 32 -11.30 -7.88 1.34
N TYR A 33 -10.83 -7.65 2.58
CA TYR A 33 -9.43 -7.58 2.99
C TYR A 33 -8.83 -8.98 3.18
N SER A 34 -8.98 -9.83 2.17
CA SER A 34 -8.42 -11.18 2.13
C SER A 34 -8.01 -11.51 0.69
N ALA A 35 -7.11 -12.45 0.46
CA ALA A 35 -6.82 -12.86 -0.91
C ALA A 35 -7.86 -13.88 -1.43
N PRO A 36 -8.28 -13.80 -2.70
CA PRO A 36 -9.19 -14.78 -3.31
C PRO A 36 -8.46 -16.11 -3.57
N HIS A 37 -9.15 -17.25 -3.63
CA HIS A 37 -8.50 -18.55 -3.85
C HIS A 37 -7.63 -18.61 -5.12
N GLY A 38 -6.42 -19.19 -5.03
CA GLY A 38 -5.53 -19.42 -6.17
C GLY A 38 -4.67 -18.22 -6.59
N TRP A 39 -4.73 -17.13 -5.82
CA TRP A 39 -3.93 -15.92 -6.00
C TRP A 39 -2.41 -16.17 -5.94
N GLU A 40 -1.97 -17.23 -5.26
CA GLU A 40 -0.56 -17.53 -5.01
C GLU A 40 0.24 -17.75 -6.30
N LYS A 41 -0.45 -18.12 -7.39
CA LYS A 41 0.15 -18.47 -8.68
C LYS A 41 0.30 -17.29 -9.63
N THR A 42 -0.23 -16.12 -9.30
CA THR A 42 -0.08 -14.92 -10.13
C THR A 42 1.27 -14.25 -9.90
N ASP A 43 1.63 -13.33 -10.79
CA ASP A 43 2.89 -12.60 -10.71
C ASP A 43 2.83 -11.45 -9.68
N PRO A 44 3.95 -11.09 -9.04
CA PRO A 44 4.01 -9.90 -8.18
C PRO A 44 3.51 -8.64 -8.90
N GLY A 45 2.71 -7.84 -8.20
CA GLY A 45 2.02 -6.66 -8.76
C GLY A 45 0.68 -6.97 -9.45
N THR A 46 0.31 -8.23 -9.63
CA THR A 46 -0.99 -8.59 -10.20
C THR A 46 -2.13 -8.12 -9.30
N VAL A 47 -3.07 -7.38 -9.87
CA VAL A 47 -4.30 -6.96 -9.18
C VAL A 47 -5.22 -8.16 -8.99
N LEU A 48 -5.59 -8.41 -7.74
CA LEU A 48 -6.47 -9.52 -7.33
C LEU A 48 -7.91 -9.05 -7.11
N ARG A 49 -8.09 -7.86 -6.54
CA ARG A 49 -9.40 -7.20 -6.37
C ARG A 49 -9.25 -5.68 -6.41
N VAL A 50 -10.31 -5.01 -6.81
CA VAL A 50 -10.44 -3.55 -6.71
C VAL A 50 -11.82 -3.24 -6.14
N ARG A 51 -11.91 -2.22 -5.28
CA ARG A 51 -13.17 -1.58 -4.90
C ARG A 51 -12.99 -0.07 -4.80
N PRO A 52 -14.06 0.72 -5.00
CA PRO A 52 -14.09 2.07 -4.44
C PRO A 52 -13.82 2.00 -2.92
N ALA A 53 -13.00 2.91 -2.40
CA ALA A 53 -12.72 2.92 -0.97
C ALA A 53 -14.03 3.09 -0.18
N PRO A 54 -14.25 2.31 0.90
CA PRO A 54 -15.49 2.36 1.67
C PRO A 54 -15.75 3.74 2.30
N GLY A 55 -16.94 3.96 2.84
CA GLY A 55 -17.27 5.21 3.53
C GLY A 55 -17.23 6.44 2.61
N ASN A 56 -16.56 7.51 3.06
CA ASN A 56 -16.50 8.80 2.35
C ASN A 56 -15.08 9.39 2.34
N LEU A 57 -14.10 8.57 1.97
CA LEU A 57 -12.68 8.95 2.04
C LEU A 57 -12.34 10.19 1.19
N THR A 58 -13.03 10.41 0.07
CA THR A 58 -12.88 11.62 -0.77
C THR A 58 -13.31 12.90 -0.05
N ALA A 59 -14.21 12.81 0.95
CA ALA A 59 -14.58 13.98 1.75
C ALA A 59 -13.60 14.22 2.91
N THR A 60 -12.99 13.16 3.44
CA THR A 60 -11.94 13.25 4.47
C THR A 60 -10.64 13.78 3.88
N ILE A 61 -10.28 13.30 2.68
CA ILE A 61 -9.06 13.68 1.97
C ILE A 61 -9.45 14.66 0.85
N GLY A 62 -9.29 15.96 1.11
CA GLY A 62 -9.54 17.00 0.12
C GLY A 62 -8.70 16.86 -1.16
N ASN A 63 -9.17 17.48 -2.25
CA ASN A 63 -8.57 17.43 -3.58
C ASN A 63 -8.50 16.02 -4.21
N SER A 64 -9.30 15.07 -3.73
CA SER A 64 -9.41 13.71 -4.26
C SER A 64 -10.78 13.50 -4.93
N SER A 65 -10.78 13.27 -6.24
CA SER A 65 -12.00 13.02 -7.02
C SER A 65 -12.52 11.60 -6.87
N ALA A 66 -11.63 10.64 -6.65
CA ALA A 66 -11.97 9.24 -6.44
C ALA A 66 -10.92 8.54 -5.58
N THR A 67 -11.35 7.50 -4.85
CA THR A 67 -10.46 6.68 -4.04
C THR A 67 -10.75 5.20 -4.26
N TYR A 68 -9.69 4.39 -4.34
CA TYR A 68 -9.80 2.96 -4.60
C TYR A 68 -8.91 2.17 -3.66
N ASN A 69 -9.42 1.08 -3.11
CA ASN A 69 -8.59 0.07 -2.49
C ASN A 69 -8.29 -1.00 -3.53
N ILE A 70 -7.01 -1.31 -3.70
CA ILE A 70 -6.50 -2.27 -4.68
C ILE A 70 -5.78 -3.36 -3.89
N LEU A 71 -6.29 -4.58 -3.96
CA LEU A 71 -5.65 -5.76 -3.39
C LEU A 71 -4.80 -6.41 -4.47
N PHE A 72 -3.52 -6.62 -4.20
CA PHE A 72 -2.56 -7.13 -5.17
C PHE A 72 -1.66 -8.21 -4.57
N ARG A 73 -1.10 -9.04 -5.46
CA ARG A 73 -0.13 -10.08 -5.10
C ARG A 73 1.25 -9.47 -4.91
N THR A 74 1.96 -9.85 -3.84
CA THR A 74 3.36 -9.46 -3.57
C THR A 74 4.18 -10.62 -3.00
N THR A 75 5.36 -10.35 -2.44
CA THR A 75 6.33 -11.36 -1.97
C THR A 75 6.76 -11.05 -0.53
N SER A 76 6.59 -12.02 0.37
CA SER A 76 6.96 -11.90 1.78
C SER A 76 8.48 -11.84 2.00
N SER A 77 8.90 -11.48 3.22
CA SER A 77 10.31 -11.51 3.64
C SER A 77 10.95 -12.91 3.62
N GLN A 78 10.14 -13.97 3.47
CA GLN A 78 10.60 -15.35 3.28
C GLN A 78 10.64 -15.75 1.79
N TYR A 79 10.46 -14.79 0.87
CA TYR A 79 10.37 -15.02 -0.57
C TYR A 79 9.25 -15.97 -1.01
N LYS A 80 8.18 -16.02 -0.20
CA LYS A 80 6.95 -16.76 -0.52
C LYS A 80 5.86 -15.80 -1.00
N PRO A 81 4.93 -16.23 -1.87
CA PRO A 81 3.77 -15.42 -2.25
C PRO A 81 3.04 -14.90 -1.01
N THR A 82 2.68 -13.62 -1.03
CA THR A 82 1.75 -12.97 -0.09
C THR A 82 0.94 -11.93 -0.87
N TRP A 83 0.07 -11.19 -0.20
CA TRP A 83 -0.68 -10.10 -0.80
C TRP A 83 -0.51 -8.84 0.05
N ALA A 84 -0.93 -7.70 -0.49
CA ALA A 84 -1.04 -6.44 0.22
C ALA A 84 -2.16 -5.61 -0.40
N VAL A 85 -2.49 -4.50 0.24
CA VAL A 85 -3.48 -3.54 -0.23
C VAL A 85 -2.81 -2.18 -0.42
N THR A 86 -3.26 -1.42 -1.42
CA THR A 86 -2.92 -0.01 -1.55
C THR A 86 -4.17 0.81 -1.75
N THR A 87 -4.20 2.00 -1.14
CA THR A 87 -5.23 3.00 -1.37
C THR A 87 -4.73 3.99 -2.40
N LEU A 88 -5.37 4.02 -3.57
CA LEU A 88 -5.12 5.00 -4.61
C LEU A 88 -6.06 6.20 -4.41
N LEU A 89 -5.47 7.38 -4.32
CA LEU A 89 -6.14 8.67 -4.29
C LEU A 89 -5.97 9.33 -5.66
N VAL A 90 -7.08 9.57 -6.35
CA VAL A 90 -7.13 10.19 -7.67
C VAL A 90 -7.37 11.68 -7.48
N PRO A 91 -6.47 12.56 -7.94
CA PRO A 91 -6.61 14.00 -7.72
C PRO A 91 -7.82 14.56 -8.47
N GLU A 92 -8.32 15.70 -8.00
CA GLU A 92 -9.21 16.54 -8.80
C GLU A 92 -8.40 17.18 -9.95
N LEU A 93 -8.49 16.59 -11.14
CA LEU A 93 -7.77 17.07 -12.32
C LEU A 93 -8.46 18.30 -12.91
N GLY A 94 -7.99 19.49 -12.52
CA GLY A 94 -8.32 20.74 -13.20
C GLY A 94 -7.45 20.98 -14.45
N PRO A 95 -7.92 21.72 -15.47
CA PRO A 95 -7.15 22.07 -16.68
C PRO A 95 -5.85 22.85 -16.43
N LYS A 96 -5.62 23.29 -15.19
CA LYS A 96 -4.44 24.05 -14.74
C LYS A 96 -3.76 23.43 -13.51
N SER A 97 -3.97 22.14 -13.24
CA SER A 97 -3.24 21.49 -12.13
C SER A 97 -1.73 21.66 -12.33
N ALA A 98 -0.99 21.84 -11.25
CA ALA A 98 0.45 22.07 -11.31
C ALA A 98 1.14 20.89 -12.02
N ALA A 99 0.70 19.65 -11.77
CA ALA A 99 1.20 18.46 -12.43
C ALA A 99 0.96 18.50 -13.95
N ALA A 100 -0.24 18.84 -14.40
CA ALA A 100 -0.54 18.96 -15.83
C ALA A 100 0.25 20.10 -16.50
N THR A 101 0.57 21.18 -15.77
CA THR A 101 1.28 22.35 -16.31
C THR A 101 2.80 22.17 -16.30
N ILE A 102 3.35 21.51 -15.28
CA ILE A 102 4.81 21.34 -15.08
C ILE A 102 5.30 20.08 -15.77
N PHE A 103 4.59 18.96 -15.63
CA PHE A 103 5.03 17.67 -16.14
C PHE A 103 4.48 17.36 -17.53
N HIS A 104 3.44 18.09 -17.98
CA HIS A 104 2.69 17.81 -19.22
C HIS A 104 2.19 16.35 -19.32
N GLU A 105 2.20 15.62 -18.21
CA GLU A 105 2.00 14.18 -18.06
C GLU A 105 1.42 13.89 -16.67
N SER A 106 0.90 12.68 -16.45
CA SER A 106 0.46 12.24 -15.11
C SER A 106 1.64 11.71 -14.29
N ALA A 107 1.69 12.08 -13.02
CA ALA A 107 2.71 11.60 -12.08
C ALA A 107 2.05 10.98 -10.84
N LEU A 108 2.72 9.95 -10.30
CA LEU A 108 2.30 9.16 -9.15
C LEU A 108 3.30 9.34 -8.01
N LEU A 109 2.80 9.68 -6.83
CA LEU A 109 3.53 9.64 -5.58
C LEU A 109 3.15 8.35 -4.84
N SER A 110 4.11 7.46 -4.62
CA SER A 110 3.95 6.34 -3.69
C SER A 110 4.36 6.82 -2.31
N TYR A 111 3.39 6.98 -1.40
CA TYR A 111 3.60 7.55 -0.07
C TYR A 111 3.46 6.46 1.01
N GLN A 112 4.54 6.23 1.76
CA GLN A 112 4.61 5.24 2.82
C GLN A 112 4.27 5.90 4.17
N VAL A 113 3.04 5.71 4.65
CA VAL A 113 2.59 6.22 5.97
C VAL A 113 3.24 5.38 7.08
N PRO A 114 3.90 5.99 8.09
CA PRO A 114 4.36 5.25 9.26
C PRO A 114 3.17 4.91 10.17
N TYR A 115 2.74 3.66 10.19
CA TYR A 115 1.70 3.18 11.12
C TYR A 115 2.24 2.43 12.32
N ASP A 116 3.54 2.10 12.30
CA ASP A 116 4.36 1.68 13.43
C ASP A 116 3.72 0.64 14.39
N SER A 117 2.96 -0.29 13.80
CA SER A 117 2.11 -1.22 14.54
C SER A 117 2.12 -2.60 13.91
N ALA A 118 2.13 -3.62 14.77
CA ALA A 118 1.96 -5.01 14.37
C ALA A 118 0.50 -5.45 14.28
N ASP A 119 -0.44 -4.50 14.31
CA ASP A 119 -1.87 -4.71 14.15
C ASP A 119 -2.33 -4.40 12.72
N VAL A 120 -3.03 -5.35 12.10
CA VAL A 120 -3.55 -5.18 10.73
C VAL A 120 -4.61 -4.09 10.68
N ASP A 121 -5.30 -3.81 11.78
CA ASP A 121 -6.29 -2.73 11.85
C ASP A 121 -5.66 -1.34 11.92
N ALA A 122 -4.34 -1.24 12.09
CA ALA A 122 -3.60 0.01 11.97
C ALA A 122 -3.19 0.33 10.51
N SER A 123 -3.48 -0.57 9.56
CA SER A 123 -3.07 -0.43 8.16
C SER A 123 -3.54 0.90 7.55
N PRO A 124 -2.71 1.58 6.73
CA PRO A 124 -3.06 2.83 6.06
C PRO A 124 -4.42 2.81 5.35
N SER A 125 -4.78 1.71 4.68
CA SER A 125 -6.06 1.59 3.99
C SER A 125 -7.31 1.72 4.87
N TYR A 126 -7.15 1.65 6.20
CA TYR A 126 -8.19 1.90 7.21
C TYR A 126 -7.89 3.14 8.07
N SER A 127 -6.64 3.37 8.47
CA SER A 127 -6.30 4.50 9.34
C SER A 127 -6.43 5.86 8.65
N LEU A 128 -6.39 5.93 7.32
CA LEU A 128 -6.62 7.15 6.53
C LEU A 128 -7.96 7.86 6.80
N TYR A 129 -8.94 7.17 7.38
CA TYR A 129 -10.24 7.75 7.75
C TYR A 129 -10.20 8.50 9.09
N SER A 130 -9.13 8.32 9.86
CA SER A 130 -8.89 8.94 11.17
C SER A 130 -7.77 9.99 11.14
N THR A 131 -7.06 10.12 10.02
CA THR A 131 -6.00 11.10 9.81
C THR A 131 -6.57 12.41 9.27
N GLU A 132 -6.14 13.53 9.84
CA GLU A 132 -6.50 14.87 9.37
C GLU A 132 -5.83 15.19 8.01
N ALA A 133 -6.48 16.03 7.20
CA ALA A 133 -6.04 16.42 5.85
C ALA A 133 -4.72 17.25 5.79
N SER A 134 -4.03 17.44 6.92
CA SER A 134 -2.72 18.10 6.99
C SER A 134 -1.55 17.21 6.55
N ASP A 135 -1.82 15.94 6.29
CA ASP A 135 -0.81 15.01 5.81
C ASP A 135 -0.39 15.33 4.37
N PRO A 136 0.88 15.09 4.03
CA PRO A 136 1.47 15.73 2.88
C PRO A 136 1.03 15.14 1.52
N TYR A 137 0.27 14.05 1.53
CA TYR A 137 -0.46 13.59 0.36
C TYR A 137 -1.57 14.56 -0.07
N GLY A 138 -2.16 15.35 0.84
CA GLY A 138 -3.15 16.38 0.50
C GLY A 138 -2.54 17.51 -0.35
N ALA A 139 -1.30 17.89 -0.05
CA ALA A 139 -0.54 18.83 -0.87
C ALA A 139 -0.20 18.24 -2.26
N ALA A 140 0.19 16.96 -2.32
CA ALA A 140 0.45 16.27 -3.58
C ALA A 140 -0.82 16.20 -4.46
N LEU A 141 -1.98 15.88 -3.87
CA LEU A 141 -3.28 15.90 -4.56
C LEU A 141 -3.65 17.31 -5.05
N GLY A 142 -3.40 18.35 -4.24
CA GLY A 142 -3.60 19.74 -4.66
C GLY A 142 -2.72 20.18 -5.83
N LEU A 143 -1.54 19.55 -5.99
CA LEU A 143 -0.70 19.72 -7.17
C LEU A 143 -1.20 18.92 -8.38
N GLY A 144 -2.18 18.02 -8.22
CA GLY A 144 -2.69 17.15 -9.28
C GLY A 144 -1.90 15.84 -9.43
N LEU A 145 -1.15 15.43 -8.41
CA LEU A 145 -0.45 14.14 -8.39
C LEU A 145 -1.39 13.03 -7.93
N PHE A 146 -1.30 11.87 -8.57
CA PHE A 146 -1.90 10.65 -8.04
C PHE A 146 -1.12 10.23 -6.80
N VAL A 147 -1.80 9.71 -5.79
CA VAL A 147 -1.13 9.22 -4.58
C VAL A 147 -1.52 7.77 -4.32
N SER A 148 -0.53 6.89 -4.23
CA SER A 148 -0.69 5.49 -3.82
C SER A 148 -0.16 5.34 -2.40
N ILE A 149 -0.99 4.83 -1.50
CA ILE A 149 -0.65 4.61 -0.09
C ILE A 149 -0.74 3.11 0.21
N PRO A 150 0.39 2.37 0.15
CA PRO A 150 0.40 0.93 0.37
C PRO A 150 0.42 0.54 1.85
N ASP A 151 -0.32 -0.52 2.18
CA ASP A 151 -0.21 -1.27 3.43
C ASP A 151 1.04 -2.17 3.36
N TYR A 152 2.21 -1.53 3.41
CA TYR A 152 3.47 -2.14 2.97
C TYR A 152 3.95 -3.32 3.82
N GLU A 153 3.42 -3.56 5.02
CA GLU A 153 3.83 -4.70 5.85
C GLU A 153 2.95 -5.94 5.66
N GLY A 154 2.00 -5.86 4.71
CA GLY A 154 1.13 -6.95 4.29
C GLY A 154 0.13 -7.40 5.36
N PRO A 155 -0.52 -8.56 5.15
CA PRO A 155 -1.67 -9.00 5.96
C PRO A 155 -1.34 -9.35 7.41
N LEU A 156 -0.06 -9.47 7.74
CA LEU A 156 0.38 -9.78 9.11
C LEU A 156 0.71 -8.52 9.91
N ALA A 157 0.71 -7.33 9.29
CA ALA A 157 1.28 -6.10 9.84
C ALA A 157 2.69 -6.36 10.36
N SER A 158 3.58 -6.73 9.44
CA SER A 158 4.95 -7.15 9.74
C SER A 158 5.86 -5.95 10.08
N PHE A 159 5.57 -5.25 11.19
CA PHE A 159 6.29 -4.04 11.58
C PHE A 159 7.81 -4.19 11.55
N THR A 160 8.48 -3.25 10.84
CA THR A 160 9.92 -3.18 10.54
C THR A 160 10.50 -4.28 9.62
N ALA A 161 9.68 -5.16 9.06
CA ALA A 161 10.14 -6.21 8.16
C ALA A 161 10.45 -5.63 6.77
N GLY A 162 11.68 -5.16 6.57
CA GLY A 162 12.08 -4.39 5.40
C GLY A 162 11.82 -5.05 4.03
N VAL A 163 12.08 -6.35 3.88
CA VAL A 163 11.92 -7.04 2.59
C VAL A 163 10.47 -7.01 2.10
N ILE A 164 9.48 -7.34 2.95
CA ILE A 164 8.07 -7.21 2.57
C ILE A 164 7.69 -5.74 2.35
N SER A 165 8.19 -4.81 3.17
CA SER A 165 7.94 -3.37 2.99
C SER A 165 8.39 -2.85 1.62
N GLY A 166 9.57 -3.29 1.16
CA GLY A 166 10.08 -2.94 -0.17
C GLY A 166 9.31 -3.62 -1.30
N HIS A 167 9.09 -4.94 -1.21
CA HIS A 167 8.33 -5.68 -2.23
C HIS A 167 6.90 -5.16 -2.38
N ALA A 168 6.18 -4.94 -1.28
CA ALA A 168 4.80 -4.46 -1.31
C ALA A 168 4.72 -3.03 -1.85
N THR A 169 5.67 -2.15 -1.50
CA THR A 169 5.76 -0.81 -2.08
C THR A 169 5.96 -0.86 -3.60
N LEU A 170 6.90 -1.65 -4.11
CA LEU A 170 7.15 -1.78 -5.55
C LEU A 170 5.98 -2.43 -6.29
N ASP A 171 5.39 -3.47 -5.71
CA ASP A 171 4.24 -4.17 -6.30
C ASP A 171 2.97 -3.31 -6.26
N SER A 172 2.83 -2.39 -5.31
CA SER A 172 1.73 -1.42 -5.32
C SER A 172 1.83 -0.48 -6.52
N VAL A 173 3.04 -0.08 -6.89
CA VAL A 173 3.30 0.73 -8.10
C VAL A 173 2.92 -0.08 -9.34
N ARG A 174 3.35 -1.34 -9.45
CA ARG A 174 2.92 -2.24 -10.54
C ARG A 174 1.40 -2.33 -10.64
N ALA A 175 0.74 -2.57 -9.51
CA ALA A 175 -0.71 -2.72 -9.44
C ALA A 175 -1.44 -1.45 -9.93
N VAL A 176 -1.04 -0.27 -9.45
CA VAL A 176 -1.64 1.01 -9.84
C VAL A 176 -1.40 1.30 -11.33
N LEU A 177 -0.17 1.12 -11.82
CA LEU A 177 0.17 1.34 -13.23
C LEU A 177 -0.59 0.37 -14.14
N SER A 178 -0.84 -0.87 -13.70
CA SER A 178 -1.58 -1.85 -14.50
C SER A 178 -3.06 -1.49 -14.72
N LEU A 179 -3.68 -0.76 -13.77
CA LEU A 179 -5.09 -0.39 -13.86
C LEU A 179 -5.31 0.92 -14.63
N GLY A 180 -4.35 1.84 -14.59
CA GLY A 180 -4.45 3.12 -15.31
C GLY A 180 -5.69 3.94 -14.94
N LEU A 181 -6.10 3.94 -13.66
CA LEU A 181 -7.33 4.59 -13.15
C LEU A 181 -7.27 6.13 -13.22
N GLY A 182 -7.20 6.67 -14.44
CA GLY A 182 -7.04 8.10 -14.74
C GLY A 182 -5.58 8.54 -14.93
N LEU A 183 -4.62 7.69 -14.61
CA LEU A 183 -3.19 7.96 -14.83
C LEU A 183 -2.85 7.80 -16.32
N ASN A 184 -2.19 8.79 -16.93
CA ASN A 184 -1.61 8.64 -18.26
C ASN A 184 -0.43 7.67 -18.20
N LEU A 185 -0.56 6.54 -18.89
CA LEU A 185 0.43 5.45 -18.92
C LEU A 185 1.44 5.56 -20.08
N THR A 186 1.40 6.62 -20.88
CA THR A 186 2.34 6.79 -22.01
C THR A 186 3.78 6.98 -21.54
N ALA A 187 3.97 7.72 -20.45
CA ALA A 187 5.24 7.97 -19.80
C ALA A 187 5.02 8.16 -18.29
N PRO A 188 4.66 7.09 -17.55
CA PRO A 188 4.35 7.22 -16.13
C PRO A 188 5.61 7.62 -15.36
N ARG A 189 5.44 8.54 -14.41
CA ARG A 189 6.51 9.00 -13.51
C ARG A 189 6.12 8.70 -12.08
N VAL A 190 7.02 8.05 -11.36
CA VAL A 190 6.78 7.65 -9.97
C VAL A 190 7.85 8.25 -9.07
N ALA A 191 7.45 8.82 -7.95
CA ALA A 191 8.33 9.17 -6.85
C ALA A 191 7.94 8.37 -5.60
N LEU A 192 8.94 7.94 -4.83
CA LEU A 192 8.72 7.30 -3.53
C LEU A 192 8.91 8.33 -2.42
N TRP A 193 8.11 8.27 -1.36
CA TRP A 193 8.32 9.13 -0.20
C TRP A 193 7.89 8.47 1.11
N GLY A 194 8.75 8.55 2.11
CA GLY A 194 8.46 8.10 3.47
C GLY A 194 9.26 8.86 4.53
N TYR A 195 8.70 8.94 5.73
CA TYR A 195 9.34 9.49 6.93
C TYR A 195 9.21 8.49 8.10
N SER A 196 10.21 8.41 8.98
CA SER A 196 10.24 7.47 10.12
C SER A 196 10.07 6.00 9.66
N GLY A 197 9.07 5.26 10.16
CA GLY A 197 8.75 3.91 9.68
C GLY A 197 8.42 3.83 8.19
N GLY A 198 7.85 4.89 7.62
CA GLY A 198 7.62 4.99 6.18
C GLY A 198 8.92 5.11 5.37
N ALA A 199 9.95 5.77 5.93
CA ALA A 199 11.24 5.89 5.26
C ALA A 199 11.94 4.53 5.13
N LEU A 200 11.76 3.63 6.12
CA LEU A 200 12.21 2.24 6.02
C LEU A 200 11.57 1.55 4.81
N ALA A 201 10.27 1.69 4.60
CA ALA A 201 9.59 1.07 3.46
C ALA A 201 10.07 1.63 2.12
N SER A 202 10.22 2.96 2.00
CA SER A 202 10.72 3.62 0.79
C SER A 202 12.21 3.31 0.51
N GLU A 203 13.04 3.20 1.55
CA GLU A 203 14.46 2.81 1.46
C GLU A 203 14.58 1.38 0.94
N TRP A 204 13.92 0.42 1.58
CA TRP A 204 13.92 -0.99 1.14
C TRP A 204 13.38 -1.16 -0.28
N ALA A 205 12.35 -0.39 -0.66
CA ALA A 205 11.87 -0.38 -2.04
C ALA A 205 12.94 0.11 -3.01
N SER A 206 13.68 1.15 -2.65
CA SER A 206 14.75 1.72 -3.48
C SER A 206 15.93 0.75 -3.63
N GLU A 207 16.34 0.09 -2.55
CA GLU A 207 17.43 -0.90 -2.57
C GLU A 207 17.06 -2.15 -3.37
N LEU A 208 15.83 -2.64 -3.21
CA LEU A 208 15.36 -3.85 -3.88
C LEU A 208 14.96 -3.62 -5.34
N ALA A 209 14.68 -2.39 -5.76
CA ALA A 209 14.16 -2.08 -7.10
C ALA A 209 14.98 -2.71 -8.22
N VAL A 210 16.31 -2.64 -8.17
CA VAL A 210 17.19 -3.15 -9.24
C VAL A 210 17.07 -4.67 -9.42
N GLN A 211 16.86 -5.43 -8.34
CA GLN A 211 16.82 -6.89 -8.39
C GLN A 211 15.39 -7.43 -8.49
N TYR A 212 14.44 -6.79 -7.83
CA TYR A 212 13.06 -7.26 -7.70
C TYR A 212 12.12 -6.67 -8.77
N ALA A 213 12.37 -5.42 -9.18
CA ALA A 213 11.53 -4.69 -10.13
C ALA A 213 12.35 -3.83 -11.12
N PRO A 214 13.29 -4.45 -11.88
CA PRO A 214 14.17 -3.73 -12.78
C PRO A 214 13.41 -2.95 -13.86
N GLU A 215 12.21 -3.39 -14.24
CA GLU A 215 11.36 -2.70 -15.19
C GLU A 215 10.80 -1.36 -14.66
N LEU A 216 10.81 -1.15 -13.34
CA LEU A 216 10.40 0.12 -12.72
C LEU A 216 11.54 1.14 -12.63
N SER A 217 12.81 0.78 -12.91
CA SER A 217 13.94 1.70 -12.77
C SER A 217 13.89 2.93 -13.70
N GLY A 218 13.21 2.81 -14.85
CA GLY A 218 12.97 3.94 -15.76
C GLY A 218 11.72 4.76 -15.42
N VAL A 219 10.89 4.25 -14.51
CA VAL A 219 9.58 4.83 -14.13
C VAL A 219 9.68 5.53 -12.77
N ILE A 220 10.43 4.95 -11.83
CA ILE A 220 10.72 5.54 -10.52
C ILE A 220 11.88 6.52 -10.68
N LEU A 221 11.58 7.82 -10.57
CA LEU A 221 12.52 8.91 -10.84
C LEU A 221 13.33 9.31 -9.60
N GLY A 222 12.87 8.95 -8.40
CA GLY A 222 13.56 9.27 -7.16
C GLY A 222 12.78 8.87 -5.92
N ALA A 223 13.46 8.94 -4.79
CA ALA A 223 12.90 8.72 -3.47
C ALA A 223 13.27 9.87 -2.54
N ALA A 224 12.30 10.39 -1.79
CA ALA A 224 12.54 11.27 -0.65
C ALA A 224 12.46 10.42 0.63
N LEU A 225 13.46 10.50 1.49
CA LEU A 225 13.58 9.67 2.69
C LEU A 225 13.95 10.57 3.88
N GLY A 226 13.27 10.42 5.02
CA GLY A 226 13.59 11.18 6.23
C GLY A 226 13.42 10.38 7.52
N GLY A 227 14.26 10.62 8.52
CA GLY A 227 14.20 9.87 9.79
C GLY A 227 14.52 8.37 9.63
N LEU A 228 15.49 8.05 8.77
CA LEU A 228 15.88 6.67 8.44
C LEU A 228 16.24 5.85 9.67
N THR A 229 15.94 4.56 9.61
CA THR A 229 16.21 3.57 10.67
C THR A 229 17.05 2.40 10.13
N PRO A 230 18.29 2.66 9.66
CA PRO A 230 19.10 1.66 8.95
C PRO A 230 19.49 0.46 9.84
N ASN A 231 19.47 0.65 11.16
CA ASN A 231 19.65 -0.42 12.14
C ASN A 231 18.51 -0.44 13.15
N VAL A 232 17.51 -1.28 12.88
CA VAL A 232 16.35 -1.49 13.76
C VAL A 232 16.79 -1.88 15.18
N SER A 233 17.83 -2.70 15.34
CA SER A 233 18.33 -3.10 16.67
C SER A 233 18.86 -1.91 17.47
N SER A 234 19.60 -1.02 16.83
CA SER A 234 20.13 0.20 17.45
C SER A 234 19.01 1.16 17.85
N VAL A 235 18.01 1.34 16.97
CA VAL A 235 16.85 2.20 17.26
C VAL A 235 16.09 1.67 18.46
N LEU A 236 15.81 0.36 18.51
CA LEU A 236 15.16 -0.24 19.67
C LEU A 236 15.97 -0.01 20.93
N GLN A 237 17.28 -0.20 20.92
CA GLN A 237 18.13 0.04 22.09
C GLN A 237 18.02 1.49 22.57
N SER A 238 17.99 2.45 21.66
CA SER A 238 17.87 3.87 22.01
C SER A 238 16.52 4.25 22.63
N ILE A 239 15.43 3.54 22.26
CA ILE A 239 14.09 3.79 22.81
C ILE A 239 13.75 2.90 24.03
N SER A 240 14.73 2.17 24.59
CA SER A 240 14.51 1.44 25.85
C SER A 240 14.24 2.42 26.98
N GLY A 241 13.11 2.28 27.67
CA GLY A 241 12.82 3.10 28.85
C GLY A 241 12.49 4.57 28.54
N SER A 242 12.25 4.91 27.27
CA SER A 242 11.63 6.18 26.87
C SER A 242 10.13 5.98 26.60
N ASP A 243 9.40 7.07 26.37
CA ASP A 243 7.98 7.04 26.01
C ASP A 243 7.69 6.27 24.70
N ALA A 244 8.71 6.10 23.85
CA ALA A 244 8.62 5.31 22.61
C ALA A 244 8.84 3.78 22.83
N ALA A 245 9.01 3.32 24.07
CA ALA A 245 9.28 1.92 24.38
C ALA A 245 8.18 0.95 23.88
N GLY A 246 6.95 1.43 23.66
CA GLY A 246 5.85 0.64 23.09
C GLY A 246 6.17 0.03 21.73
N LEU A 247 6.99 0.68 20.89
CA LEU A 247 7.40 0.17 19.58
C LEU A 247 8.15 -1.17 19.66
N ARG A 248 8.85 -1.41 20.78
CA ARG A 248 9.54 -2.69 21.03
C ARG A 248 8.56 -3.85 21.18
N TRP A 249 7.41 -3.58 21.79
CA TRP A 249 6.37 -4.60 21.94
C TRP A 249 5.80 -4.98 20.57
N HIS A 250 5.48 -4.01 19.71
CA HIS A 250 5.01 -4.30 18.35
C HIS A 250 6.02 -5.12 17.55
N LEU A 251 7.29 -4.77 17.59
CA LEU A 251 8.32 -5.56 16.92
C LEU A 251 8.38 -7.01 17.42
N ARG A 252 8.26 -7.20 18.74
CA ARG A 252 8.19 -8.55 19.31
C ARG A 252 7.00 -9.32 18.74
N GLN A 253 5.83 -8.70 18.60
CA GLN A 253 4.67 -9.34 17.99
C GLN A 253 4.94 -9.72 16.53
N THR A 254 5.57 -8.85 15.74
CA THR A 254 5.99 -9.18 14.37
C THR A 254 6.88 -10.41 14.32
N SER A 255 7.92 -10.48 15.16
CA SER A 255 8.83 -11.63 15.22
C SER A 255 8.09 -12.94 15.55
N LEU A 256 7.07 -12.86 16.42
CA LEU A 256 6.26 -14.01 16.79
C LEU A 256 5.30 -14.44 15.67
N LYS A 257 4.69 -13.49 14.96
CA LYS A 257 3.86 -13.75 13.77
C LYS A 257 4.66 -14.35 12.61
N CYS A 258 5.92 -13.95 12.42
CA CYS A 258 6.81 -14.60 11.46
C CYS A 258 7.03 -16.09 11.74
N LYS A 259 7.02 -16.49 13.02
CA LYS A 259 7.15 -17.91 13.43
C LYS A 259 5.83 -18.67 13.36
N ASN A 260 4.72 -17.99 13.69
CA ASN A 260 3.38 -18.55 13.60
C ASN A 260 2.39 -17.47 13.13
N PRO A 261 2.02 -17.45 11.83
CA PRO A 261 1.14 -16.43 11.25
C PRO A 261 -0.25 -16.37 11.89
N ASN A 262 -0.73 -17.47 12.48
CA ASN A 262 -2.05 -17.55 13.11
C ASN A 262 -2.05 -17.06 14.58
N ARG A 263 -0.94 -16.47 15.04
CA ARG A 263 -0.83 -16.02 16.42
C ARG A 263 -1.50 -14.66 16.61
N GLU A 264 -2.41 -14.59 17.58
CA GLU A 264 -3.04 -13.34 18.02
C GLU A 264 -2.05 -12.41 18.74
N ILE A 265 -2.32 -11.10 18.64
CA ILE A 265 -1.56 -10.07 19.33
C ILE A 265 -1.93 -10.07 20.82
N VAL A 266 -0.95 -10.29 21.69
CA VAL A 266 -1.20 -10.36 23.15
C VAL A 266 -1.02 -9.00 23.80
N ASN A 267 -2.13 -8.32 24.11
CA ASN A 267 -2.18 -6.97 24.70
C ASN A 267 -1.25 -6.85 25.93
N PRO A 268 -0.33 -5.86 26.01
CA PRO A 268 0.66 -5.76 27.08
C PRO A 268 0.06 -5.70 28.50
N GLU A 269 -1.18 -5.21 28.66
CA GLU A 269 -1.87 -5.15 29.95
C GLU A 269 -2.15 -6.53 30.58
N SER A 270 -2.08 -7.61 29.80
CA SER A 270 -2.27 -8.97 30.31
C SER A 270 -1.05 -9.58 31.01
N THR A 271 0.07 -8.84 31.12
CA THR A 271 1.33 -9.34 31.71
C THR A 271 1.70 -8.70 33.05
N TYR A 272 0.81 -7.91 33.64
CA TYR A 272 0.92 -7.41 35.01
C TYR A 272 -0.23 -7.96 35.86
N ILE A 273 -0.25 -9.28 36.08
CA ILE A 273 -0.88 -9.92 37.24
C ILE A 273 0.09 -10.98 37.76
#